data_AF-A0A923LWA7-F1
#
_entry.id   AF-A0A923LWA7-F1
#
_cell.length_a   1.000
_cell.length_b   1.000
_cell.length_c   1.000
_cell.angle_alpha   90.00
_cell.angle_beta   90.00
_cell.angle_gamma   90.00
#
_symmetry.space_group_name_H-M   'P 1'
#
loop_
_entity.id
_entity.type
_entity.pdbx_description
1 polymer ?
#
loop_
_entity_poly.entity_id
_entity_poly.type
_entity_poly.pdbx_seq_one_letter_code
_entity_poly.pdbx_strand_id
1 'polypeptide(L)' 'MTISCLLTRHLHCDWGELCEEDWKMNDAAVRKGERLLSAYKIGGKKVFIITEWDRSVTTILFADEY' A
#
# COMPACT_ATOMS: atom_id res chain seq x y z
N MET A 1 13.51 -0.09 -9.13
CA MET A 1 12.14 -0.51 -8.76
C MET A 1 11.16 0.45 -9.42
N THR A 2 10.20 -0.03 -10.20
CA THR A 2 9.23 0.80 -10.93
C THR A 2 7.90 0.88 -10.15
N ILE A 3 7.05 1.86 -10.47
CA ILE A 3 5.71 2.00 -9.88
C ILE A 3 4.87 0.73 -10.12
N SER A 4 4.95 0.15 -11.32
CA SER A 4 4.27 -1.10 -11.66
C SER A 4 4.64 -2.25 -10.72
N CYS A 5 5.91 -2.36 -10.34
CA CYS A 5 6.38 -3.39 -9.40
C CYS A 5 5.79 -3.20 -8.00
N LEU A 6 5.63 -1.95 -7.54
CA LEU A 6 4.99 -1.68 -6.25
C LEU A 6 3.52 -2.10 -6.24
N LEU A 7 2.80 -1.79 -7.32
CA LEU A 7 1.41 -2.22 -7.53
C LEU A 7 1.30 -3.74 -7.49
N THR A 8 2.19 -4.46 -8.17
CA THR A 8 2.22 -5.92 -8.11
C THR A 8 2.43 -6.43 -6.68
N ARG A 9 3.33 -5.80 -5.91
CA ARG A 9 3.56 -6.17 -4.50
C ARG A 9 2.31 -5.93 -3.65
N HIS A 10 1.69 -4.77 -3.78
CA HIS A 10 0.45 -4.41 -3.07
C HIS A 10 -0.67 -5.43 -3.33
N LEU A 11 -0.82 -5.85 -4.60
CA LEU A 11 -1.82 -6.87 -5.00
C LEU A 11 -1.54 -8.26 -4.42
N HIS A 12 -0.29 -8.58 -4.10
CA HIS A 12 0.11 -9.83 -3.44
C HIS A 12 0.16 -9.73 -1.91
N CYS A 13 -0.45 -8.69 -1.33
CA CYS A 13 -0.42 -8.42 0.11
C CYS A 13 0.99 -8.22 0.67
N ASP A 14 1.94 -7.78 -0.15
CA ASP A 14 3.23 -7.28 0.32
C ASP A 14 3.06 -5.81 0.67
N TRP A 15 2.85 -5.49 1.94
CA TRP A 15 2.55 -4.13 2.39
C TRP A 15 3.79 -3.24 2.53
N GLY A 16 4.98 -3.80 2.29
CA GLY A 16 6.27 -3.11 2.33
C GLY A 16 6.70 -2.64 3.73
N GLU A 17 7.17 -1.41 3.83
CA GLU A 17 7.73 -0.77 5.03
C GLU A 17 6.63 -0.22 5.98
N LEU A 18 5.74 -1.10 6.40
CA LEU A 18 4.76 -0.86 7.47
C LEU A 18 5.15 -1.64 8.73
N CYS A 19 4.62 -1.23 9.89
CA CYS A 19 4.82 -1.98 11.13
C CYS A 19 3.96 -3.27 11.13
N GLU A 20 4.28 -4.21 12.04
CA GLU A 20 3.57 -5.49 12.11
C GLU A 20 2.06 -5.34 12.36
N GLU A 21 1.67 -4.32 13.14
CA GLU A 21 0.26 -4.02 13.41
C GLU A 21 -0.48 -3.59 12.14
N ASP A 22 0.10 -2.68 11.36
CA ASP A 22 -0.45 -2.23 10.09
C ASP A 22 -0.53 -3.39 9.07
N TRP A 23 0.46 -4.29 9.07
CA TRP A 23 0.41 -5.51 8.27
C TRP A 23 -0.82 -6.37 8.62
N LYS A 24 -1.04 -6.61 9.91
CA LYS A 24 -2.22 -7.36 10.39
C LYS A 24 -3.53 -6.66 10.06
N MET A 25 -3.56 -5.33 10.17
CA MET A 25 -4.73 -4.53 9.80
C MET A 25 -5.05 -4.67 8.32
N ASN A 26 -4.05 -4.56 7.44
CA ASN A 26 -4.26 -4.75 6.01
C ASN A 26 -4.73 -6.17 5.67
N ASP A 27 -4.13 -7.20 6.27
CA ASP A 27 -4.55 -8.59 6.05
C ASP A 27 -6.01 -8.82 6.46
N ALA A 28 -6.45 -8.19 7.56
CA ALA A 28 -7.85 -8.19 7.96
C ALA A 28 -8.72 -7.38 6.98
N ALA A 29 -8.25 -6.22 6.53
CA ALA A 29 -8.94 -5.33 5.59
C ALA A 29 -9.15 -5.97 4.22
N VAL A 30 -8.23 -6.84 3.76
CA VAL A 30 -8.42 -7.63 2.53
C VAL A 30 -9.67 -8.50 2.63
N ARG A 31 -9.94 -9.10 3.80
CA ARG A 31 -11.10 -9.98 4.02
C ARG A 31 -12.38 -9.21 4.30
N LYS A 32 -12.27 -8.06 4.96
CA LYS A 32 -13.42 -7.22 5.36
C LYS A 32 -13.86 -6.24 4.27
N GLY A 33 -13.07 -6.05 3.21
CA GLY A 33 -13.34 -5.04 2.20
C GLY A 33 -13.11 -3.62 2.74
N GLU A 34 -12.08 -3.44 3.56
CA GLU A 34 -11.68 -2.11 4.07
C GLU A 34 -10.51 -1.55 3.24
N ARG A 35 -10.19 -0.27 3.44
CA ARG A 35 -9.08 0.41 2.75
C ARG A 35 -7.75 -0.31 3.02
N LEU A 36 -6.93 -0.45 1.98
CA LEU A 36 -5.59 -1.02 2.06
C LEU A 36 -4.55 0.09 1.97
N LEU A 37 -3.47 -0.04 2.73
CA LEU A 37 -2.34 0.87 2.69
C LEU A 37 -1.04 0.08 2.46
N SER A 38 -0.13 0.56 1.64
CA SER A 38 1.23 0.04 1.56
C SER A 38 2.23 1.15 1.49
N ALA A 39 3.42 0.89 2.01
CA ALA A 39 4.51 1.84 2.00
C ALA A 39 5.75 1.20 1.39
N TYR A 40 6.42 1.89 0.47
CA TYR A 40 7.65 1.40 -0.14
C TYR A 40 8.69 2.50 -0.25
N LYS A 41 9.95 2.10 -0.40
CA LYS A 41 11.06 2.99 -0.70
C LYS A 41 11.45 2.90 -2.17
N ILE A 42 11.42 4.03 -2.88
CA ILE A 42 11.95 4.17 -4.24
C ILE A 42 12.91 5.34 -4.28
N GLY A 43 14.16 5.10 -4.69
CA GLY A 43 15.15 6.17 -4.84
C GLY A 43 15.41 6.96 -3.55
N GLY A 44 15.24 6.32 -2.39
CA GLY A 44 15.38 6.96 -1.08
C GLY A 44 14.12 7.66 -0.57
N LYS A 45 13.10 7.85 -1.41
CA LYS A 45 11.82 8.45 -1.02
C LYS A 45 10.80 7.39 -0.64
N LYS A 46 9.94 7.73 0.33
CA LYS A 46 8.82 6.90 0.74
C LYS A 46 7.62 7.17 -0.17
N VAL A 47 6.98 6.11 -0.62
CA VAL A 47 5.79 6.12 -1.48
C VAL A 47 4.70 5.35 -0.78
N PHE A 48 3.51 5.92 -0.73
CA PHE A 48 2.30 5.26 -0.26
C PHE A 48 1.45 4.80 -1.44
N ILE A 49 0.90 3.58 -1.32
CA ILE A 49 -0.13 3.06 -2.20
C ILE A 49 -1.38 2.83 -1.35
N ILE A 50 -2.47 3.50 -1.70
CA ILE A 50 -3.73 3.45 -0.97
C ILE A 50 -4.77 2.92 -1.92
N THR A 51 -5.44 1.82 -1.55
CA THR A 51 -6.58 1.30 -2.29
C THR A 51 -7.83 1.44 -1.44
N GLU A 52 -8.83 2.13 -1.97
CA GLU A 52 -10.09 2.38 -1.26
C GLU A 52 -10.85 1.07 -0.97
N TRP A 53 -11.75 1.14 0.01
CA TRP A 53 -12.48 -0.02 0.55
C TRP A 53 -13.28 -0.77 -0.53
N ASP A 54 -13.84 -0.05 -1.49
CA ASP A 54 -14.58 -0.57 -2.65
C ASP A 54 -13.67 -0.98 -3.82
N ARG A 55 -12.34 -0.83 -3.67
CA ARG A 55 -11.33 -1.08 -4.70
C ARG A 55 -11.52 -0.26 -5.98
N SER A 56 -12.32 0.81 -5.96
CA SER A 56 -12.60 1.61 -7.16
C SER A 56 -11.43 2.52 -7.54
N VAL A 57 -10.63 2.92 -6.55
CA VAL A 57 -9.50 3.83 -6.72
C VAL A 57 -8.28 3.30 -5.99
N THR A 58 -7.15 3.34 -6.69
CA THR A 58 -5.81 3.16 -6.11
C THR A 58 -5.00 4.44 -6.33
N THR A 59 -4.67 5.11 -5.24
CA THR A 59 -3.86 6.33 -5.25
C THR A 59 -2.42 5.98 -4.90
N ILE A 60 -1.48 6.54 -5.67
CA ILE A 60 -0.03 6.40 -5.43
C ILE A 60 0.53 7.80 -5.23
N LEU A 61 1.15 8.04 -4.09
CA LEU A 61 1.65 9.37 -3.70
C LEU A 61 2.96 9.26 -2.92
N PHE A 62 3.82 10.27 -3.05
CA PHE A 62 5.03 10.36 -2.23
C PHE A 62 4.67 10.81 -0.81
N ALA A 63 5.46 10.41 0.19
CA ALA A 63 5.23 10.82 1.57
C ALA A 63 5.29 12.35 1.77
N ASP A 64 5.99 13.08 0.89
CA ASP A 64 6.03 14.54 0.88
C ASP A 64 4.74 15.19 0.32
N GLU A 65 3.84 14.40 -0.28
CA GLU A 65 2.54 14.83 -0.82
C GLU A 65 1.37 14.48 0.12
N TYR A 66 1.68 13.87 1.27
CA TYR A 66 0.73 13.50 2.33
C TYR A 66 0.77 14.53 3.46
#